data_AF-A0A840HZQ0-F1
#
_entry.id   AF-A0A840HZQ0-F1
#
_cell.length_a   1.000
_cell.length_b   1.000
_cell.length_c   1.000
_cell.angle_alpha   90.00
_cell.angle_beta   90.00
_cell.angle_gamma   90.00
#
_symmetry.space_group_name_H-M   'P 1'
#
loop_
_entity.id
_entity.type
_entity.pdbx_description
1 polymer ?
#
loop_
_entity_poly.entity_id
_entity_poly.type
_entity_poly.pdbx_seq_one_letter_code
_entity_poly.pdbx_strand_id
1 'polypeptide(L)'
;MHERDPSIVTSSLSGFVTEQGVTVRVNIIRLENEPGWSLEVENEHGTSTVWDDLFATDDAAHAAFRQTVDEEGMRAFLDQAVVIPFRR
;
A
#
# COMPACT_ATOMS: atom_id res chain seq x y z
N MET A 1 0.28 9.90 33.46
CA MET A 1 -0.66 9.08 32.66
C MET A 1 0.16 8.42 31.58
N HIS A 2 -0.06 7.15 31.26
CA HIS A 2 0.56 6.58 30.06
C HIS A 2 -0.24 7.11 28.87
N GLU A 3 0.40 7.85 27.97
CA GLU A 3 -0.17 8.12 26.65
C GLU A 3 -0.43 6.76 25.98
N ARG A 4 -1.66 6.55 25.50
CA ARG A 4 -2.01 5.31 24.79
C ARG A 4 -1.27 5.33 23.45
N ASP A 5 -0.73 4.19 23.03
CA ASP A 5 -0.20 4.04 21.68
C ASP A 5 -1.26 4.43 20.64
N PRO A 6 -0.88 5.16 19.58
CA PRO A 6 -1.83 5.62 18.57
C PRO A 6 -2.47 4.44 17.82
N SER A 7 -3.77 4.54 17.58
CA SER A 7 -4.54 3.56 16.82
C SER A 7 -4.20 3.62 15.33
N ILE A 8 -4.37 2.50 14.63
CA ILE A 8 -4.26 2.44 13.17
C ILE A 8 -5.61 2.82 12.55
N VAL A 9 -5.58 3.71 11.56
CA VAL A 9 -6.69 4.05 10.68
C VAL A 9 -6.48 3.35 9.34
N THR A 10 -7.47 2.60 8.87
CA THR A 10 -7.46 1.94 7.57
C THR A 10 -8.34 2.69 6.58
N SER A 11 -7.83 2.99 5.39
CA SER A 11 -8.61 3.60 4.32
C SER A 11 -9.64 2.61 3.75
N SER A 12 -10.79 3.14 3.32
CA SER A 12 -11.79 2.40 2.54
C SER A 12 -11.29 1.93 1.17
N LEU A 13 -10.16 2.47 0.69
CA LEU A 13 -9.48 2.02 -0.54
C LEU A 13 -8.63 0.77 -0.32
N SER A 14 -8.48 0.32 0.92
CA SER A 14 -7.86 -0.97 1.22
C SER A 14 -8.79 -2.12 0.82
N GLY A 15 -8.22 -3.21 0.34
CA GLY A 15 -9.00 -4.38 -0.05
C GLY A 15 -8.27 -5.32 -0.99
N PHE A 16 -8.96 -6.35 -1.44
CA PHE A 16 -8.44 -7.27 -2.43
C PHE A 16 -8.67 -6.72 -3.84
N VAL A 17 -7.64 -6.80 -4.67
CA VAL A 17 -7.70 -6.47 -6.10
C VAL A 17 -7.26 -7.69 -6.88
N THR A 18 -8.12 -8.13 -7.82
CA THR A 18 -7.83 -9.24 -8.72
C THR A 18 -7.86 -8.76 -10.16
N GLU A 19 -6.72 -8.82 -10.83
CA GLU A 19 -6.58 -8.44 -12.24
C GLU A 19 -5.60 -9.39 -12.94
N GLN A 20 -5.91 -9.77 -14.18
CA GLN A 20 -5.08 -10.69 -15.00
C GLN A 20 -4.70 -12.01 -14.29
N GLY A 21 -5.58 -12.51 -13.42
CA GLY A 21 -5.37 -13.76 -12.66
C GLY A 21 -4.43 -13.64 -11.46
N VAL A 22 -4.01 -12.41 -11.11
CA VAL A 22 -3.22 -12.12 -9.90
C VAL A 22 -4.11 -11.45 -8.88
N THR A 23 -4.09 -11.95 -7.64
CA THR A 23 -4.79 -11.31 -6.51
C THR A 23 -3.75 -10.73 -5.55
N VAL A 24 -3.97 -9.48 -5.15
CA VAL A 24 -3.19 -8.81 -4.10
C VAL A 24 -4.13 -8.16 -3.10
N ARG A 25 -3.63 -7.95 -1.88
CA ARG A 25 -4.27 -7.15 -0.85
C ARG A 25 -3.57 -5.79 -0.77
N VAL A 26 -4.31 -4.74 -1.09
CA VAL A 26 -3.88 -3.36 -0.94
C VAL A 26 -4.21 -2.91 0.49
N ASN A 27 -3.20 -2.55 1.27
CA ASN A 27 -3.32 -2.01 2.62
C ASN A 27 -2.89 -0.53 2.59
N ILE A 28 -3.84 0.38 2.81
CA ILE A 28 -3.58 1.81 2.92
C ILE A 28 -3.93 2.24 4.35
N ILE A 29 -2.91 2.52 5.16
CA ILE A 29 -3.06 2.75 6.60
C ILE A 29 -2.30 3.99 7.07
N ARG A 30 -2.73 4.57 8.18
CA ARG A 30 -1.96 5.59 8.91
C ARG A 30 -2.14 5.45 10.41
N LEU A 31 -1.26 6.07 11.19
CA LEU A 31 -1.51 6.27 12.62
C LEU A 31 -2.51 7.42 12.79
N GLU A 32 -3.41 7.32 13.78
CA GLU A 32 -4.49 8.30 13.98
C GLU A 32 -3.99 9.74 14.13
N ASN A 33 -2.81 9.89 14.75
CA ASN A 33 -2.13 11.14 15.04
C ASN A 33 -1.12 11.57 13.97
N GLU A 34 -0.85 10.75 12.96
CA GLU A 34 0.06 11.08 11.86
C GLU A 34 -0.72 11.41 10.58
N PRO A 35 -0.27 12.40 9.79
CA PRO A 35 -0.96 12.80 8.56
C PRO A 35 -0.67 11.87 7.38
N GLY A 36 0.46 11.15 7.42
CA GLY A 36 0.94 10.35 6.29
C GLY A 36 0.31 8.96 6.20
N TRP A 37 -0.03 8.55 4.99
CA TRP A 37 -0.55 7.23 4.66
C TRP A 37 0.57 6.33 4.14
N SER A 38 0.67 5.12 4.67
CA SER A 38 1.52 4.05 4.14
C SER A 38 0.72 3.21 3.15
N LEU A 39 1.42 2.73 2.11
CA LEU A 39 0.92 1.76 1.14
C LEU A 39 1.73 0.48 1.25
N GLU A 40 1.03 -0.63 1.45
CA GLU A 40 1.56 -1.97 1.33
C GLU A 40 0.67 -2.75 0.36
N VAL A 41 1.30 -3.54 -0.51
CA VAL A 41 0.62 -4.49 -1.38
C VAL A 41 1.16 -5.89 -1.07
N GLU A 42 0.30 -6.73 -0.50
CA GLU A 42 0.62 -8.11 -0.14
C GLU A 42 0.07 -9.08 -1.18
N ASN A 43 0.89 -10.00 -1.68
CA ASN A 43 0.41 -11.05 -2.59
C ASN A 43 -0.12 -12.28 -1.85
N GLU A 44 -0.66 -13.25 -2.59
CA GLU A 44 -1.23 -14.50 -2.01
C GLU A 44 -0.22 -15.35 -1.23
N HIS A 45 1.08 -15.10 -1.40
CA HIS A 45 2.16 -15.77 -0.66
C HIS A 45 2.58 -15.03 0.61
N GLY A 46 1.93 -13.90 0.94
CA GLY A 46 2.31 -13.05 2.07
C GLY A 46 3.59 -12.25 1.83
N THR A 47 4.00 -12.07 0.57
CA THR A 47 5.11 -11.16 0.22
C THR A 47 4.56 -9.75 0.05
N SER A 48 5.13 -8.81 0.78
CA SER A 48 4.74 -7.40 0.75
C SER A 48 5.68 -6.57 -0.11
N THR A 49 5.09 -5.74 -0.97
CA THR A 49 5.71 -4.59 -1.60
C THR A 49 5.30 -3.35 -0.80
N VAL A 50 6.27 -2.60 -0.30
CA VAL A 50 6.03 -1.40 0.52
C VAL A 50 6.73 -0.21 -0.13
N TRP A 51 6.07 0.93 -0.11
CA TRP A 51 6.66 2.18 -0.57
C TRP A 51 7.40 2.86 0.59
N ASP A 52 8.61 3.35 0.35
CA ASP A 52 9.44 4.00 1.39
C ASP A 52 8.80 5.30 1.92
N ASP A 53 8.15 6.06 1.03
CA ASP A 53 7.57 7.36 1.35
C ASP A 53 6.10 7.23 1.77
N LEU A 54 5.70 8.10 2.72
CA LEU A 54 4.29 8.27 3.09
C LEU A 54 3.58 9.20 2.10
N PHE A 55 2.31 8.91 1.84
CA PHE A 55 1.43 9.69 0.98
C PHE A 55 0.62 10.71 1.79
N ALA A 56 0.33 11.87 1.20
CA ALA A 56 -0.47 12.90 1.85
C ALA A 56 -1.96 12.52 1.96
N THR A 57 -2.45 11.67 1.06
CA THR A 57 -3.83 11.18 1.04
C THR A 57 -3.85 9.69 0.73
N ASP A 58 -4.91 9.01 1.14
CA ASP A 58 -5.16 7.61 0.77
C ASP A 58 -5.41 7.46 -0.74
N ASP A 59 -6.02 8.45 -1.38
CA ASP A 59 -6.17 8.51 -2.84
C ASP A 59 -4.81 8.54 -3.56
N ALA A 60 -3.83 9.30 -3.05
CA ALA A 60 -2.48 9.34 -3.61
C ALA A 60 -1.74 8.01 -3.42
N ALA A 61 -1.92 7.35 -2.27
CA ALA A 61 -1.43 6.00 -2.05
C ALA A 61 -2.05 5.01 -3.05
N HIS A 62 -3.38 5.00 -3.19
CA HIS A 62 -4.06 4.13 -4.15
C HIS A 62 -3.64 4.43 -5.60
N ALA A 63 -3.43 5.70 -5.95
CA ALA A 63 -2.93 6.10 -7.26
C ALA A 63 -1.53 5.54 -7.55
N ALA A 64 -0.63 5.48 -6.56
CA ALA A 64 0.68 4.85 -6.72
C ALA A 64 0.56 3.35 -7.01
N PHE A 65 -0.33 2.64 -6.32
CA PHE A 65 -0.66 1.24 -6.66
C PHE A 65 -1.13 1.13 -8.12
N ARG A 66 -2.09 1.96 -8.54
CA ARG A 66 -2.60 1.93 -9.92
C ARG A 66 -1.53 2.28 -10.95
N GLN A 67 -0.62 3.19 -10.64
CA GLN A 67 0.50 3.54 -11.51
C GLN A 67 1.44 2.34 -11.71
N THR A 68 1.83 1.64 -10.65
CA THR A 68 2.65 0.43 -10.78
C THR A 68 1.93 -0.66 -11.59
N VAL A 69 0.61 -0.81 -11.41
CA VAL A 69 -0.19 -1.73 -12.23
C VAL A 69 -0.20 -1.33 -13.70
N ASP A 70 -0.28 -0.04 -14.02
CA ASP A 70 -0.28 0.46 -15.40
C ASP A 70 1.10 0.33 -16.07
N GLU A 71 2.17 0.68 -15.34
CA GLU A 71 3.53 0.72 -15.87
C GLU A 71 4.21 -0.67 -15.91
N GLU A 72 4.00 -1.50 -14.88
CA GLU A 72 4.71 -2.76 -14.67
C GLU A 72 3.80 -3.99 -14.67
N GLY A 73 2.48 -3.79 -14.54
CA GLY A 73 1.49 -4.85 -14.46
C GLY A 73 1.38 -5.48 -13.07
N MET A 74 0.28 -6.23 -12.84
CA MET A 74 0.03 -6.92 -11.57
C MET A 74 1.14 -7.91 -11.17
N ARG A 75 1.91 -8.41 -12.15
CA ARG A 75 3.00 -9.35 -11.90
C ARG A 75 4.18 -8.71 -11.16
N ALA A 76 4.28 -7.38 -11.13
CA ALA A 76 5.26 -6.66 -10.32
C ALA A 76 5.17 -7.02 -8.83
N PHE A 77 4.00 -7.44 -8.36
CA PHE A 77 3.76 -7.85 -6.96
C PHE A 77 3.96 -9.35 -6.70
N LEU A 78 4.36 -10.14 -7.70
CA LEU A 78 4.61 -11.58 -7.53
C LEU A 78 6.07 -11.92 -7.21
N ASP A 79 7.00 -11.02 -7.53
CA ASP A 79 8.44 -11.21 -7.29
C ASP A 79 8.89 -10.69 -5.92
N GLN A 80 10.09 -11.11 -5.50
CA GLN A 80 10.64 -10.94 -4.14
C GLN A 80 10.54 -9.50 -3.64
N ALA A 81 10.13 -9.31 -2.37
CA ALA A 81 9.92 -8.03 -1.69
C ALA A 81 10.75 -6.86 -2.26
N VAL A 82 10.10 -6.02 -3.05
CA VAL A 82 10.69 -4.81 -3.63
C VAL A 82 10.24 -3.61 -2.82
N VAL A 83 11.17 -2.72 -2.49
CA VAL A 83 10.85 -1.41 -1.93
C VAL A 83 10.78 -0.41 -3.09
N ILE A 84 9.63 0.25 -3.27
CA ILE A 84 9.38 1.11 -4.44
C ILE A 84 9.45 2.59 -4.03
N PRO A 85 10.41 3.36 -4.56
CA PRO A 85 10.45 4.81 -4.35
C PRO A 85 9.43 5.52 -5.23
N PHE A 86 8.73 6.52 -4.70
CA PHE A 86 7.77 7.31 -5.49
C PHE A 86 8.52 8.25 -6.46
N ARG A 87 8.20 8.17 -7.75
CA ARG A 87 8.75 9.11 -8.75
C ARG A 87 7.98 10.44 -8.67
N ARG A 88 8.71 11.53 -8.37
CA ARG A 88 8.21 12.91 -8.30
C ARG A 88 7.87 13.51 -9.65
#